data_AF-A0A409WZR2-F1
#
_entry.id   AF-A0A409WZR2-F1
#
_cell.length_a   1.000
_cell.length_b   1.000
_cell.length_c   1.000
_cell.angle_alpha   90.00
_cell.angle_beta   90.00
_cell.angle_gamma   90.00
#
_symmetry.space_group_name_H-M   'P 1'
#
loop_
_entity.id
_entity.type
_entity.pdbx_description
1 polymer ?
#
loop_
_entity_poly.entity_id
_entity_poly.type
_entity_poly.pdbx_seq_one_letter_code
_entity_poly.pdbx_strand_id
1 'polypeptide(L)'
;MKAHLPHYMLGYFQERMDIDVSVTLHLGWVQGETYYDTYAPALPKEAILGAHRYKTHKTYSPAWRHIQAPKAFLQLVCPMTEGIHATIVGRKNLSGASNYWSIVIDLLPHLFQCGAAIFQLVLKSALFRLPALANPDVQNWMKYKFPGHFSAIKASMGDSVDFQRIQNSKLCCALENVQSLLVAQKLQFEVLVQSQNVLLQRT
;
A
#
# COMPACT_ATOMS: atom_id res chain seq x y z
N MET A 1 10.21 6.46 1.50
CA MET A 1 10.66 5.86 2.77
C MET A 1 10.21 4.40 2.80
N LYS A 2 11.15 3.45 2.74
CA LYS A 2 10.88 2.06 3.12
C LYS A 2 10.87 2.04 4.65
N ALA A 3 9.70 2.00 5.26
CA ALA A 3 9.58 1.75 6.70
C ALA A 3 9.82 0.24 6.92
N HIS A 4 11.08 -0.17 6.92
CA HIS A 4 11.45 -1.47 7.49
C HIS A 4 11.24 -1.34 8.98
N LEU A 5 10.11 -1.86 9.49
CA LEU A 5 9.95 -2.00 10.93
C LEU A 5 10.96 -3.06 11.41
N PRO A 6 11.81 -2.74 12.39
CA PRO A 6 12.61 -3.74 13.08
C PRO A 6 11.70 -4.83 13.66
N HIS A 7 12.21 -6.06 13.68
CA HIS A 7 11.51 -7.29 14.09
C HIS A 7 10.75 -7.14 15.43
N TYR A 8 11.31 -6.38 16.36
CA TYR A 8 10.76 -6.19 17.71
C TYR A 8 9.58 -5.19 17.79
N MET A 9 9.37 -4.35 16.77
CA MET A 9 8.31 -3.34 16.81
C MET A 9 6.96 -3.89 16.34
N LEU A 10 6.94 -4.95 15.52
CA LEU A 10 5.72 -5.50 14.95
C LEU A 10 4.77 -6.02 16.04
N GLY A 11 5.27 -6.84 16.96
CA GLY A 11 4.50 -7.37 18.09
C GLY A 11 4.01 -6.25 19.02
N TYR A 12 4.86 -5.27 19.30
CA TYR A 12 4.49 -4.11 20.14
C TYR A 12 3.36 -3.26 19.53
N PHE A 13 3.36 -3.11 18.19
CA PHE A 13 2.28 -2.40 17.49
C PHE A 13 0.99 -3.22 17.41
N GLN A 14 1.08 -4.55 17.35
CA GLN A 14 -0.09 -5.44 17.36
C GLN A 14 -0.77 -5.44 18.75
N GLU A 15 0.01 -5.54 19.83
CA GLU A 15 -0.46 -5.47 21.21
C GLU A 15 -1.14 -4.12 21.51
N ARG A 16 -0.54 -3.00 21.05
CA ARG A 16 -1.13 -1.65 21.20
C ARG A 16 -2.44 -1.44 20.44
N MET A 17 -2.81 -2.36 19.55
CA MET A 17 -4.03 -2.32 18.75
C MET A 17 -5.09 -3.31 19.25
N ASP A 18 -4.94 -3.83 20.48
CA ASP A 18 -5.82 -4.84 21.10
C ASP A 18 -5.96 -6.13 20.27
N ILE A 19 -4.91 -6.48 19.50
CA ILE A 19 -4.86 -7.77 18.82
C ILE A 19 -4.44 -8.81 19.86
N ASP A 20 -5.32 -9.78 20.10
CA ASP A 20 -5.09 -10.84 21.09
C ASP A 20 -3.77 -11.58 20.77
N VAL A 21 -2.96 -11.77 21.82
CA VAL A 21 -1.70 -12.50 21.79
C VAL A 21 -1.94 -13.94 21.31
N SER A 22 -3.09 -14.54 21.60
CA SER A 22 -3.46 -15.89 21.12
C SER A 22 -3.53 -15.98 19.58
N VAL A 23 -3.90 -14.89 18.92
CA VAL A 23 -4.01 -14.76 17.45
C VAL A 23 -2.64 -14.50 16.82
N THR A 24 -1.68 -13.97 17.60
CA THR A 24 -0.32 -13.64 17.15
C THR A 24 0.73 -14.67 17.57
N LEU A 25 0.42 -15.56 18.51
CA LEU A 25 1.34 -16.57 19.07
C LEU A 25 1.87 -17.55 18.03
N HIS A 26 1.07 -17.85 17.00
CA HIS A 26 1.43 -18.73 15.88
C HIS A 26 2.06 -17.99 14.69
N LEU A 27 2.30 -16.67 14.83
CA LEU A 27 2.93 -15.83 13.81
C LEU A 27 4.44 -15.67 14.04
N GLY A 28 4.96 -16.37 15.05
CA GLY A 28 6.39 -16.46 15.32
C GLY A 28 7.09 -17.29 14.25
N TRP A 29 8.14 -16.73 13.65
CA TRP A 29 9.04 -17.44 12.77
C TRP A 29 9.71 -18.56 13.56
N VAL A 30 9.24 -19.80 13.43
CA VAL A 30 9.90 -20.96 14.04
C VAL A 30 11.26 -21.15 13.36
N GLN A 31 12.33 -21.07 14.14
CA GLN A 31 13.69 -21.29 13.64
C GLN A 31 13.84 -22.75 13.21
N GLY A 32 13.74 -23.02 11.90
CA GLY A 32 13.92 -24.36 11.32
C GLY A 32 12.83 -24.82 10.36
N GLU A 33 11.68 -24.14 10.29
CA GLU A 33 10.54 -24.54 9.44
C GLU A 33 10.32 -23.65 8.20
N THR A 34 11.36 -22.89 7.83
CA THR A 34 11.29 -21.79 6.86
C THR A 34 11.02 -22.20 5.42
N TYR A 35 11.01 -23.48 5.05
CA TYR A 35 10.86 -23.89 3.64
C TYR A 35 9.41 -24.21 3.23
N TYR A 36 8.52 -24.54 4.19
CA TYR A 36 7.14 -24.88 3.89
C TYR A 36 6.14 -23.76 4.21
N ASP A 37 6.49 -22.82 5.10
CA ASP A 37 5.62 -21.70 5.50
C ASP A 37 6.00 -20.35 4.89
N THR A 38 7.01 -20.26 4.03
CA THR A 38 7.49 -18.98 3.47
C THR A 38 6.45 -18.26 2.59
N TYR A 39 5.41 -18.96 2.12
CA TYR A 39 4.45 -18.42 1.16
C TYR A 39 2.97 -18.69 1.49
N ALA A 40 2.65 -19.27 2.65
CA ALA A 40 1.26 -19.35 3.10
C ALA A 40 0.97 -18.15 4.02
N PRO A 41 0.08 -17.21 3.66
CA PRO A 41 -0.30 -16.16 4.59
C PRO A 41 -1.32 -16.74 5.56
N ALA A 42 -0.84 -17.45 6.59
CA ALA A 42 -1.62 -17.68 7.80
C ALA A 42 -1.49 -16.49 8.77
N LEU A 43 -0.97 -15.35 8.32
CA LEU A 43 -1.05 -14.09 9.06
C LEU A 43 -2.50 -13.58 8.99
N PRO A 44 -3.23 -13.50 10.12
CA PRO A 44 -4.54 -12.88 10.16
C PRO A 44 -4.43 -11.48 9.58
N LYS A 45 -5.31 -11.18 8.62
CA LYS A 45 -5.23 -9.94 7.86
C LYS A 45 -5.33 -8.72 8.76
N GLU A 46 -6.01 -8.82 9.91
CA GLU A 46 -6.01 -7.79 10.94
C GLU A 46 -4.61 -7.54 11.54
N ALA A 47 -3.80 -8.58 11.76
CA ALA A 47 -2.46 -8.49 12.33
C ALA A 47 -1.46 -7.78 11.41
N ILE A 48 -1.56 -7.99 10.10
CA ILE A 48 -0.76 -7.26 9.10
C ILE A 48 -1.19 -5.79 9.02
N LEU A 49 -2.49 -5.52 9.05
CA LEU A 49 -3.03 -4.17 8.89
C LEU A 49 -2.85 -3.30 10.14
N GLY A 50 -2.97 -3.91 11.33
CA GLY A 50 -2.67 -3.26 12.61
C GLY A 50 -1.21 -2.80 12.70
N ALA A 51 -0.28 -3.63 12.23
CA ALA A 51 1.15 -3.27 12.13
C ALA A 51 1.42 -2.07 11.21
N HIS A 52 0.60 -1.86 10.17
CA HIS A 52 0.69 -0.71 9.27
C HIS A 52 -0.16 0.50 9.73
N ARG A 53 -0.68 0.49 10.97
CA ARG A 53 -1.55 1.52 11.57
C ARG A 53 -2.91 1.72 10.90
N TYR A 54 -3.37 0.77 10.07
CA TYR A 54 -4.71 0.83 9.48
C TYR A 54 -5.73 0.23 10.46
N LYS A 55 -6.42 1.07 11.23
CA LYS A 55 -7.37 0.67 12.30
C LYS A 55 -8.72 0.11 11.82
N THR A 56 -9.02 0.10 10.53
CA THR A 56 -10.28 -0.47 10.02
C THR A 56 -10.12 -0.82 8.56
N HIS A 57 -10.37 -2.09 8.20
CA HIS A 57 -10.38 -2.53 6.81
C HIS A 57 -11.63 -1.96 6.12
N LYS A 58 -11.54 -0.74 5.60
CA LYS A 58 -12.40 -0.35 4.48
C LYS A 58 -11.88 -1.11 3.27
N THR A 59 -12.70 -1.94 2.63
CA THR A 59 -12.36 -2.60 1.37
C THR A 59 -11.89 -1.53 0.38
N TYR A 60 -10.57 -1.44 0.18
CA TYR A 60 -10.00 -0.45 -0.73
C TYR A 60 -10.21 -0.95 -2.15
N SER A 61 -11.38 -0.63 -2.71
CA SER A 61 -11.77 -0.87 -4.10
C SER A 61 -11.90 0.46 -4.83
N PRO A 62 -10.78 1.15 -5.11
CA PRO A 62 -10.84 2.45 -5.77
C PRO A 62 -11.34 2.30 -7.22
N ALA A 63 -12.12 3.27 -7.69
CA ALA A 63 -12.77 3.27 -9.01
C ALA A 63 -11.83 2.93 -10.19
N TRP A 64 -10.55 3.32 -10.10
CA TRP A 64 -9.57 3.06 -11.15
C TRP A 64 -9.27 1.56 -11.36
N ARG A 65 -9.52 0.68 -10.37
CA ARG A 65 -9.35 -0.77 -10.51
C ARG A 65 -10.36 -1.41 -11.46
N HIS A 66 -11.49 -0.74 -11.68
CA HIS A 66 -12.58 -1.24 -12.50
C HIS A 66 -12.44 -0.86 -13.98
N ILE A 67 -11.45 -0.01 -14.33
CA ILE A 67 -11.18 0.35 -15.71
C ILE A 67 -10.42 -0.78 -16.40
N GLN A 68 -11.06 -1.48 -17.33
CA GLN A 68 -10.36 -2.54 -18.05
C GLN A 68 -9.22 -1.98 -18.91
N ALA A 69 -8.02 -2.52 -18.71
CA ALA A 69 -6.86 -2.24 -19.54
C ALA A 69 -6.95 -3.08 -20.83
N PRO A 70 -6.70 -2.49 -22.02
CA PRO A 70 -6.66 -3.26 -23.25
C PRO A 70 -5.59 -4.36 -23.19
N LYS A 71 -5.96 -5.61 -23.51
CA LYS A 71 -5.06 -6.77 -23.47
C LYS A 71 -3.78 -6.55 -24.30
N ALA A 72 -3.92 -5.93 -25.48
CA ALA A 72 -2.80 -5.60 -26.35
C ALA A 72 -1.73 -4.74 -25.64
N PHE A 73 -2.14 -3.84 -24.74
CA PHE A 73 -1.19 -3.02 -23.97
C PHE A 73 -0.54 -3.79 -22.83
N LEU A 74 -1.27 -4.71 -22.19
CA LEU A 74 -0.71 -5.58 -21.16
C LEU A 74 0.39 -6.47 -21.73
N GLN A 75 0.19 -6.99 -22.94
CA GLN A 75 1.20 -7.77 -23.66
C GLN A 75 2.48 -6.97 -23.96
N LEU A 76 2.40 -5.64 -24.10
CA LEU A 76 3.60 -4.80 -24.27
C LEU A 76 4.43 -4.70 -22.98
N VAL A 77 3.78 -4.69 -21.81
CA VAL A 77 4.45 -4.53 -20.51
C VAL A 77 5.21 -5.79 -20.12
N CYS A 78 4.63 -6.96 -20.38
CA CYS A 78 5.26 -8.23 -20.06
C CYS A 78 4.93 -9.30 -21.14
N PRO A 79 5.61 -9.23 -22.31
CA PRO A 79 5.23 -10.02 -23.49
C PRO A 79 5.42 -11.53 -23.34
N MET A 80 6.37 -11.97 -22.50
CA MET A 80 6.70 -13.38 -22.35
C MET A 80 5.85 -14.11 -21.30
N THR A 81 5.12 -13.37 -20.47
CA THR A 81 4.48 -13.91 -19.25
C THR A 81 3.47 -15.01 -19.54
N GLU A 82 2.53 -14.76 -20.48
CA GLU A 82 1.52 -15.73 -20.85
C GLU A 82 2.12 -16.97 -21.53
N GLY A 83 3.14 -16.78 -22.38
CA GLY A 83 3.82 -17.88 -23.07
C GLY A 83 4.64 -18.77 -22.13
N ILE A 84 5.37 -18.16 -21.17
CA ILE A 84 6.11 -18.89 -20.14
C ILE A 84 5.13 -19.67 -19.26
N HIS A 85 4.06 -19.02 -18.77
CA HIS A 85 3.05 -19.67 -17.95
C HIS A 85 2.41 -20.85 -18.66
N ALA A 86 2.01 -20.70 -19.93
CA ALA A 86 1.43 -21.77 -20.73
C ALA A 86 2.38 -22.97 -20.91
N THR A 87 3.70 -22.74 -20.95
CA THR A 87 4.69 -23.80 -21.12
C THR A 87 4.92 -24.62 -19.86
N ILE A 88 4.76 -24.01 -18.68
CA ILE A 88 5.11 -24.60 -17.37
C ILE A 88 3.88 -25.08 -16.57
N VAL A 89 2.69 -24.55 -16.86
CA VAL A 89 1.43 -24.95 -16.22
C VAL A 89 1.23 -26.46 -16.30
N GLY A 90 0.81 -27.07 -15.18
CA GLY A 90 0.53 -28.50 -15.09
C GLY A 90 1.76 -29.41 -14.99
N ARG A 91 2.99 -28.87 -15.07
CA ARG A 91 4.21 -29.67 -14.86
C ARG A 91 4.48 -29.86 -13.36
N LYS A 92 4.53 -31.12 -12.91
CA LYS A 92 4.69 -31.50 -11.49
C LYS A 92 5.87 -30.81 -10.78
N ASN A 93 6.99 -30.63 -11.47
CA ASN A 93 8.21 -30.07 -10.88
C ASN A 93 8.28 -28.53 -10.94
N LEU A 94 7.27 -27.86 -11.51
CA LEU A 94 7.26 -26.41 -11.75
C LEU A 94 6.03 -25.71 -11.17
N SER A 95 5.35 -26.34 -10.21
CA SER A 95 4.16 -25.76 -9.56
C SER A 95 4.42 -24.39 -8.94
N GLY A 96 5.54 -24.22 -8.25
CA GLY A 96 5.94 -22.92 -7.68
C GLY A 96 6.16 -21.84 -8.73
N ALA A 97 6.84 -22.18 -9.83
CA ALA A 97 7.06 -21.25 -10.95
C ALA A 97 5.73 -20.90 -11.65
N SER A 98 4.84 -21.88 -11.84
CA SER A 98 3.49 -21.67 -12.39
C SER A 98 2.71 -20.67 -11.54
N ASN A 99 2.67 -20.88 -10.22
CA ASN A 99 1.95 -19.99 -9.29
C ASN A 99 2.52 -18.57 -9.30
N TYR A 100 3.85 -18.41 -9.35
CA TYR A 100 4.49 -17.11 -9.49
C TYR A 100 4.01 -16.38 -10.75
N TRP A 101 4.04 -17.07 -11.90
CA TRP A 101 3.61 -16.46 -13.16
C TRP A 101 2.11 -16.17 -13.19
N SER A 102 1.27 -16.99 -12.55
CA SER A 102 -0.16 -16.68 -12.37
C SER A 102 -0.35 -15.38 -11.60
N ILE A 103 0.37 -15.18 -10.49
CA ILE A 103 0.33 -13.93 -9.72
C ILE A 103 0.76 -12.74 -10.57
N VAL A 104 1.82 -12.89 -11.40
CA VAL A 104 2.27 -11.82 -12.29
C VAL A 104 1.19 -11.47 -13.31
N ILE A 105 0.54 -12.47 -13.92
CA ILE A 105 -0.56 -12.26 -14.89
C ILE A 105 -1.72 -11.52 -14.23
N ASP A 106 -2.11 -11.92 -13.01
CA ASP A 106 -3.22 -11.30 -12.28
C ASP A 106 -2.90 -9.88 -11.82
N LEU A 107 -1.63 -9.60 -11.47
CA LEU A 107 -1.20 -8.30 -10.97
C LEU A 107 -0.99 -7.27 -12.10
N LEU A 108 -0.66 -7.73 -13.31
CA LEU A 108 -0.28 -6.86 -14.43
C LEU A 108 -1.35 -5.82 -14.82
N PRO A 109 -2.65 -6.16 -14.92
CA PRO A 109 -3.70 -5.18 -15.17
C PRO A 109 -3.73 -4.08 -14.10
N HIS A 110 -3.56 -4.45 -12.84
CA HIS A 110 -3.59 -3.51 -11.72
C HIS A 110 -2.39 -2.57 -11.73
N LEU A 111 -1.19 -3.09 -12.02
CA LEU A 111 0.00 -2.26 -12.17
C LEU A 111 -0.14 -1.28 -13.34
N PHE A 112 -0.72 -1.72 -14.46
CA PHE A 112 -0.97 -0.85 -15.61
C PHE A 112 -1.98 0.25 -15.28
N GLN A 113 -3.08 -0.07 -14.60
CA GLN A 113 -4.06 0.91 -14.12
C GLN A 113 -3.45 1.92 -13.15
N CYS A 114 -2.63 1.46 -12.20
CA CYS A 114 -1.85 2.34 -11.33
C CYS A 114 -0.94 3.27 -12.13
N GLY A 115 -0.26 2.74 -13.15
CA GLY A 115 0.55 3.52 -14.08
C GLY A 115 -0.26 4.60 -14.80
N ALA A 116 -1.44 4.27 -15.30
CA ALA A 116 -2.35 5.21 -15.97
C ALA A 116 -2.86 6.31 -15.01
N ALA A 117 -3.13 5.97 -13.76
CA ALA A 117 -3.50 6.94 -12.72
C ALA A 117 -2.32 7.87 -12.37
N ILE A 118 -1.11 7.32 -12.24
CA ILE A 118 0.11 8.12 -12.03
C ILE A 118 0.38 9.02 -13.24
N PHE A 119 0.10 8.56 -14.46
CA PHE A 119 0.28 9.34 -15.68
C PHE A 119 -0.54 10.63 -15.66
N GLN A 120 -1.75 10.61 -15.08
CA GLN A 120 -2.57 11.82 -14.91
C GLN A 120 -1.94 12.86 -13.99
N LEU A 121 -1.17 12.40 -13.00
CA LEU A 121 -0.58 13.26 -11.97
C LEU A 121 0.84 13.72 -12.35
N VAL A 122 1.65 12.82 -12.91
CA VAL A 122 3.08 13.03 -13.13
C VAL A 122 3.52 12.47 -14.48
N LEU A 123 3.18 13.19 -15.55
CA LEU A 123 3.52 12.85 -16.94
C LEU A 123 5.04 12.66 -17.19
N LYS A 124 5.89 13.37 -16.43
CA LYS A 124 7.36 13.38 -16.64
C LYS A 124 8.11 12.29 -15.89
N SER A 125 7.41 11.35 -15.25
CA SER A 125 8.05 10.24 -14.52
C SER A 125 8.95 9.40 -15.45
N ALA A 126 10.09 8.94 -14.92
CA ALA A 126 10.99 8.03 -15.64
C ALA A 126 10.30 6.72 -16.04
N LEU A 127 9.24 6.32 -15.32
CA LEU A 127 8.44 5.13 -15.62
C LEU A 127 7.83 5.17 -17.03
N PHE A 128 7.45 6.34 -17.53
CA PHE A 128 6.84 6.49 -18.86
C PHE A 128 7.86 6.57 -20.01
N ARG A 129 9.15 6.40 -19.70
CA ARG A 129 10.22 6.22 -20.68
C ARG A 129 10.44 4.76 -21.04
N LEU A 130 9.85 3.82 -20.29
CA LEU A 130 9.92 2.39 -20.58
C LEU A 130 9.24 2.12 -21.93
N PRO A 131 9.82 1.29 -22.83
CA PRO A 131 9.31 1.10 -24.19
C PRO A 131 7.81 0.75 -24.25
N ALA A 132 7.34 -0.10 -23.33
CA ALA A 132 5.94 -0.50 -23.23
C ALA A 132 4.99 0.68 -22.94
N LEU A 133 5.43 1.65 -22.13
CA LEU A 133 4.64 2.81 -21.70
C LEU A 133 4.95 4.08 -22.50
N ALA A 134 6.07 4.09 -23.22
CA ALA A 134 6.46 5.14 -24.16
C ALA A 134 5.71 5.01 -25.50
N ASN A 135 5.01 3.90 -25.73
CA ASN A 135 4.22 3.69 -26.93
C ASN A 135 3.15 4.79 -27.09
N PRO A 136 3.07 5.46 -28.25
CA PRO A 136 2.11 6.55 -28.48
C PRO A 136 0.66 6.16 -28.24
N ASP A 137 0.25 4.96 -28.63
CA ASP A 137 -1.13 4.48 -28.45
C ASP A 137 -1.47 4.28 -26.98
N VAL A 138 -0.50 3.75 -26.22
CA VAL A 138 -0.62 3.59 -24.76
C VAL A 138 -0.75 4.95 -24.08
N GLN A 139 0.11 5.92 -24.43
CA GLN A 139 0.04 7.26 -23.88
C GLN A 139 -1.24 7.99 -24.28
N ASN A 140 -1.70 7.85 -25.52
CA ASN A 140 -2.95 8.42 -25.99
C ASN A 140 -4.14 7.81 -25.24
N TRP A 141 -4.14 6.50 -25.02
CA TRP A 141 -5.17 5.85 -24.22
C TRP A 141 -5.17 6.36 -22.77
N MET A 142 -4.00 6.45 -22.14
CA MET A 142 -3.85 6.99 -20.79
C MET A 142 -4.31 8.45 -20.73
N LYS A 143 -4.02 9.27 -21.75
CA LYS A 143 -4.36 10.69 -21.77
C LYS A 143 -5.83 10.97 -22.02
N TYR A 144 -6.47 10.22 -22.93
CA TYR A 144 -7.80 10.57 -23.45
C TYR A 144 -8.90 9.58 -23.06
N LYS A 145 -8.63 8.28 -23.06
CA LYS A 145 -9.66 7.25 -22.80
C LYS A 145 -9.77 6.91 -21.32
N PHE A 146 -8.63 6.78 -20.64
CA PHE A 146 -8.60 6.45 -19.21
C PHE A 146 -9.37 7.46 -18.34
N PRO A 147 -9.24 8.79 -18.50
CA PRO A 147 -9.97 9.74 -17.67
C PRO A 147 -11.48 9.71 -17.91
N GLY A 148 -11.90 9.50 -19.16
CA GLY A 148 -13.31 9.35 -19.51
C GLY A 148 -13.93 8.12 -18.84
N HIS A 149 -13.27 6.96 -18.95
CA HIS A 149 -13.71 5.73 -18.28
C HIS A 149 -13.67 5.88 -16.76
N PHE A 150 -12.63 6.51 -16.22
CA PHE A 150 -12.52 6.77 -14.78
C PHE A 150 -13.66 7.64 -14.27
N SER A 151 -14.00 8.70 -15.01
CA SER A 151 -15.08 9.62 -14.63
C SER A 151 -16.45 8.93 -14.70
N ALA A 152 -16.68 8.12 -15.73
CA ALA A 152 -17.90 7.33 -15.88
C ALA A 152 -18.06 6.31 -14.73
N ILE A 153 -16.99 5.58 -14.39
CA ILE A 153 -17.01 4.61 -13.28
C ILE A 153 -17.17 5.32 -11.95
N LYS A 154 -16.48 6.45 -11.74
CA LYS A 154 -16.61 7.25 -10.53
C LYS A 154 -18.06 7.74 -10.36
N ALA A 155 -18.70 8.20 -11.43
CA ALA A 155 -20.11 8.59 -11.42
C ALA A 155 -21.04 7.40 -11.17
N SER A 156 -20.80 6.24 -11.79
CA SER A 156 -21.64 5.04 -11.65
C SER A 156 -21.48 4.33 -10.31
N MET A 157 -20.30 4.44 -9.69
CA MET A 157 -20.05 3.97 -8.32
C MET A 157 -20.74 4.85 -7.29
N GLY A 158 -21.44 5.90 -7.74
CA GLY A 158 -22.18 6.81 -6.89
C GLY A 158 -21.26 7.33 -5.81
N ASP A 159 -20.15 7.95 -6.22
CA ASP A 159 -19.12 8.47 -5.32
C ASP A 159 -19.79 9.42 -4.32
N SER A 160 -20.27 8.82 -3.23
CA SER A 160 -20.10 9.29 -1.88
C SER A 160 -18.61 9.61 -1.83
N VAL A 161 -18.25 10.80 -2.30
CA VAL A 161 -17.12 11.53 -1.79
C VAL A 161 -17.45 11.64 -0.32
N ASP A 162 -17.00 10.58 0.36
CA ASP A 162 -17.34 10.10 1.66
C ASP A 162 -17.12 11.32 2.57
N PHE A 163 -18.20 12.04 2.87
CA PHE A 163 -18.15 13.23 3.73
C PHE A 163 -17.40 12.86 5.01
N GLN A 164 -17.62 11.63 5.47
CA GLN A 164 -16.91 10.96 6.54
C GLN A 164 -15.40 10.79 6.27
N ARG A 165 -14.94 10.55 5.05
CA ARG A 165 -13.52 10.47 4.69
C ARG A 165 -12.85 11.84 4.61
N ILE A 166 -13.55 12.85 4.07
CA ILE A 166 -13.06 14.24 4.11
C ILE A 166 -13.00 14.71 5.57
N GLN A 167 -14.06 14.47 6.34
CA GLN A 167 -14.17 14.78 7.76
C GLN A 167 -13.09 14.04 8.57
N ASN A 168 -12.88 12.74 8.32
CA ASN A 168 -11.81 11.99 8.97
C ASN A 168 -10.43 12.52 8.60
N SER A 169 -10.18 12.89 7.34
CA SER A 169 -8.87 13.49 6.97
C SER A 169 -8.65 14.83 7.68
N LYS A 170 -9.68 15.66 7.81
CA LYS A 170 -9.61 16.93 8.53
C LYS A 170 -9.42 16.72 10.03
N LEU A 171 -10.09 15.74 10.61
CA LEU A 171 -9.93 15.36 12.02
C LEU A 171 -8.52 14.79 12.29
N CYS A 172 -7.98 13.97 11.39
CA CYS A 172 -6.61 13.48 11.49
C CYS A 172 -5.59 14.64 11.43
N CYS A 173 -5.71 15.56 10.48
CA CYS A 173 -4.85 16.74 10.43
C CYS A 173 -4.99 17.62 11.69
N ALA A 174 -6.21 17.80 12.19
CA ALA A 174 -6.43 18.56 13.43
C ALA A 174 -5.78 17.88 14.65
N LEU A 175 -5.87 16.55 14.75
CA LEU A 175 -5.23 15.78 15.81
C LEU A 175 -3.70 15.84 15.73
N GLU A 176 -3.13 15.74 14.53
CA GLU A 176 -1.68 15.88 14.30
C GLU A 176 -1.19 17.29 14.71
N ASN A 177 -1.96 18.34 14.39
CA ASN A 177 -1.65 19.69 14.81
C ASN A 177 -1.70 19.85 16.34
N VAL A 178 -2.73 19.32 16.99
CA VAL A 178 -2.85 19.35 18.47
C VAL A 178 -1.71 18.58 19.13
N GLN A 179 -1.33 17.41 18.59
CA GLN A 179 -0.18 16.65 19.09
C GLN A 179 1.11 17.44 18.94
N SER A 180 1.33 18.10 17.81
CA SER A 180 2.51 18.94 17.59
C SER A 180 2.59 20.12 18.57
N LEU A 181 1.46 20.76 18.85
CA LEU A 181 1.34 21.86 19.81
C LEU A 181 1.60 21.39 21.24
N LEU A 182 1.06 20.24 21.64
CA LEU A 182 1.31 19.67 22.97
C LEU A 182 2.78 19.29 23.18
N VAL A 183 3.44 18.74 22.15
CA VAL A 183 4.89 18.45 22.20
C VAL A 183 5.70 19.74 22.33
N ALA A 184 5.36 20.77 21.56
CA ALA A 184 6.03 22.07 21.64
C ALA A 184 5.85 22.73 23.02
N GLN A 185 4.64 22.65 23.59
CA GLN A 185 4.34 23.21 24.91
C GLN A 185 5.06 22.43 26.04
N LYS A 186 5.13 21.10 25.94
CA LYS A 186 5.88 20.27 26.88
C LYS A 186 7.37 20.62 26.87
N LEU A 187 7.97 20.79 25.68
CA LEU A 187 9.36 21.21 25.54
C LEU A 187 9.61 22.59 26.15
N GLN A 188 8.71 23.55 25.94
CA GLN A 188 8.82 24.87 26.58
C GLN A 188 8.72 24.80 28.11
N PHE A 189 7.83 23.94 28.63
CA PHE A 189 7.70 23.74 30.08
C PHE A 189 8.95 23.09 30.68
N GLU A 190 9.53 22.09 30.02
CA GLU A 190 10.79 21.46 30.44
C GLU A 190 11.96 22.46 30.47
N VAL A 191 12.05 23.36 29.47
CA VAL A 191 13.05 24.44 29.43
C VAL A 191 12.84 25.45 30.58
N LEU A 192 11.60 25.83 30.89
CA LEU A 192 11.30 26.75 31.99
C LEU A 192 11.63 26.14 33.36
N VAL A 193 11.30 24.87 33.57
CA VAL A 193 11.64 24.13 34.80
C VAL A 193 13.15 24.02 34.98
N GLN A 194 13.89 23.71 33.90
CA GLN A 194 15.36 23.70 33.95
C GLN A 194 15.93 25.08 34.27
N SER A 195 15.37 26.14 33.68
CA SER A 195 15.82 27.52 33.92
C SER A 195 15.57 27.98 35.36
N GLN A 196 14.44 27.61 35.96
CA GLN A 196 14.15 27.88 37.38
C GLN A 196 15.07 27.10 38.32
N ASN A 197 15.34 25.82 38.02
CA ASN A 197 16.25 25.01 38.83
C ASN A 197 17.69 25.55 38.81
N VAL A 198 18.15 26.08 37.68
CA VAL A 198 19.47 26.74 37.58
C VAL A 198 19.53 28.05 38.37
N LEU A 199 18.43 28.79 38.44
CA LEU A 199 18.35 30.03 39.25
C LEU A 199 18.37 29.73 40.75
N LEU A 200 17.67 28.69 41.20
CA LEU A 200 17.63 28.29 42.62
C LEU A 200 18.94 27.68 43.14
N GLN A 201 19.79 27.16 42.26
CA GLN A 201 21.13 26.66 42.64
C GLN A 201 22.21 27.76 42.72
N ARG A 202 21.89 28.99 42.31
CA ARG A 202 22.82 30.14 42.30
C ARG A 202 22.58 31.15 43.43
N THR A 203 21.59 30.90 44.28
CA THR A 203 21.28 31.65 45.51
C THR A 203 21.64 30.82 46.72
#